data_AF-A0AAW9Q5Z9-F1
#
_entry.id   AF-A0AAW9Q5Z9-F1
#
_cell.length_a   1.000
_cell.length_b   1.000
_cell.length_c   1.000
_cell.angle_alpha   90.00
_cell.angle_beta   90.00
_cell.angle_gamma   90.00
#
_symmetry.space_group_name_H-M   'P 1'
#
loop_
_entity.id
_entity.type
_entity.pdbx_description
1 polymer ?
#
loop_
_entity_poly.entity_id
_entity_poly.type
_entity_poly.pdbx_seq_one_letter_code
_entity_poly.pdbx_strand_id
1 'polypeptide(L)'
;MKLPFAQLHGPLFVTTVFGTLVLARLLALAIPTDFYFTFQSLFSDRTPQSILVSLIGKMAAPLAVGLALGLWCIAAWQRAARTRGGARHGFARRVRFVFGPTAFAGGFFAAFVAAWPAMIYWDLMANPALAHLKLAFFGLYVLYMLGFGYVTLLGLLLAVYLREHWQQGPPGSESVSMRELSRVGALWLLNSGLAAAAMKVLTE
;
A
#
# COMPACT_ATOMS: atom_id res chain seq x y z
N MET A 1 17.15 -28.30 -4.72
CA MET A 1 17.18 -26.83 -4.90
C MET A 1 15.78 -26.29 -4.72
N LYS A 2 15.50 -25.48 -3.69
CA LYS A 2 14.19 -24.85 -3.49
C LYS A 2 14.22 -23.47 -4.17
N LEU A 3 13.27 -23.23 -5.06
CA LEU A 3 13.15 -21.99 -5.83
C LEU A 3 13.18 -20.76 -4.90
N PRO A 4 13.98 -19.73 -5.20
CA PRO A 4 14.16 -18.55 -4.36
C PRO A 4 13.01 -17.53 -4.46
N PHE A 5 11.92 -17.87 -5.14
CA PHE A 5 10.80 -16.96 -5.32
C PHE A 5 9.94 -16.93 -4.06
N ALA A 6 9.64 -15.72 -3.58
CA ALA A 6 8.67 -15.49 -2.53
C ALA A 6 7.34 -16.12 -2.95
N GLN A 7 6.92 -17.19 -2.26
CA GLN A 7 5.63 -17.81 -2.52
C GLN A 7 4.54 -16.84 -2.03
N LEU A 8 3.75 -16.33 -2.97
CA LEU A 8 2.61 -15.47 -2.65
C LEU A 8 1.48 -16.32 -2.05
N HIS A 9 0.89 -15.84 -0.97
CA HIS A 9 -0.24 -16.52 -0.33
C HIS A 9 -1.54 -16.12 -1.02
N GLY A 10 -2.00 -16.93 -1.98
CA GLY A 10 -3.16 -16.64 -2.85
C GLY A 10 -4.38 -16.04 -2.14
N PRO A 11 -4.92 -16.67 -1.07
CA PRO A 11 -6.06 -16.12 -0.34
C PRO A 11 -5.79 -14.75 0.28
N LEU A 12 -4.56 -14.51 0.76
CA LEU A 12 -4.21 -13.24 1.38
C LEU A 12 -4.07 -12.16 0.30
N PHE A 13 -3.49 -12.52 -0.85
CA PHE A 13 -3.42 -11.64 -2.02
C PHE A 13 -4.80 -11.17 -2.46
N VAL A 14 -5.73 -12.11 -2.70
CA VAL A 14 -7.11 -11.81 -3.12
C VAL A 14 -7.81 -10.92 -2.10
N THR A 15 -7.76 -11.26 -0.81
CA THR A 15 -8.36 -10.44 0.26
C THR A 15 -7.74 -9.05 0.32
N THR A 16 -6.43 -8.92 0.10
CA THR A 16 -5.77 -7.61 0.09
C THR A 16 -6.26 -6.77 -1.09
N VAL A 17 -6.29 -7.35 -2.30
CA VAL A 17 -6.71 -6.64 -3.52
C VAL A 17 -8.15 -6.15 -3.38
N PHE A 18 -9.09 -7.07 -3.16
CA PHE A 18 -10.51 -6.74 -3.12
C PHE A 18 -10.88 -5.96 -1.86
N GLY A 19 -10.28 -6.27 -0.71
CA GLY A 19 -10.47 -5.50 0.52
C GLY A 19 -10.07 -4.04 0.34
N THR A 20 -8.94 -3.77 -0.33
CA THR A 20 -8.49 -2.41 -0.63
C THR A 20 -9.44 -1.69 -1.57
N LEU A 21 -9.90 -2.36 -2.63
CA LEU A 21 -10.86 -1.78 -3.59
C LEU A 21 -12.20 -1.46 -2.94
N VAL A 22 -12.76 -2.38 -2.14
CA VAL A 22 -14.03 -2.19 -1.43
C VAL A 22 -13.91 -1.06 -0.43
N LEU A 23 -12.86 -1.05 0.41
CA LEU A 23 -12.68 -0.01 1.41
C LEU A 23 -12.45 1.36 0.77
N ALA A 24 -11.68 1.43 -0.32
CA ALA A 24 -11.50 2.67 -1.08
C ALA A 24 -12.83 3.20 -1.63
N ARG A 25 -13.72 2.31 -2.10
CA ARG A 25 -15.07 2.69 -2.54
C ARG A 25 -15.97 3.16 -1.40
N LEU A 26 -15.90 2.52 -0.24
CA LEU A 26 -16.66 2.96 0.94
C LEU A 26 -16.18 4.33 1.45
N LEU A 27 -14.86 4.54 1.55
CA LEU A 27 -14.28 5.83 1.95
C LEU A 27 -14.67 6.94 0.98
N ALA A 28 -14.75 6.62 -0.31
CA ALA A 28 -15.21 7.54 -1.33
C ALA A 28 -16.68 7.94 -1.23
N LEU A 29 -17.54 7.10 -0.66
CA LEU A 29 -18.93 7.47 -0.36
C LEU A 29 -19.03 8.38 0.88
N ALA A 30 -18.09 8.24 1.82
CA ALA A 30 -18.06 9.01 3.06
C ALA A 30 -17.41 10.39 2.90
N ILE A 31 -16.46 10.54 1.97
CA ILE A 31 -15.73 11.79 1.74
C ILE A 31 -16.32 12.47 0.48
N PRO A 32 -16.97 13.65 0.61
CA PRO A 32 -17.62 14.33 -0.52
C PRO A 32 -16.62 14.56 -1.67
N THR A 33 -17.02 14.13 -2.86
CA THR A 33 -16.16 13.64 -3.94
C THR A 33 -15.57 14.68 -4.87
N ASP A 34 -15.08 15.82 -4.35
CA ASP A 34 -14.09 16.61 -5.09
C ASP A 34 -12.67 16.08 -4.87
N PHE A 35 -12.45 15.22 -3.87
CA PHE A 35 -11.12 14.70 -3.52
C PHE A 35 -10.66 13.48 -4.31
N TYR A 36 -11.37 13.08 -5.37
CA TYR A 36 -10.85 12.07 -6.27
C TYR A 36 -9.73 12.68 -7.10
N PHE A 37 -8.49 12.42 -6.66
CA PHE A 37 -7.27 12.55 -7.45
C PHE A 37 -7.39 11.64 -8.69
N THR A 38 -8.18 12.05 -9.68
CA THR A 38 -7.90 11.78 -11.08
C THR A 38 -6.69 12.64 -11.39
N PHE A 39 -5.74 12.17 -12.20
CA PHE A 39 -4.62 13.05 -12.62
C PHE A 39 -5.11 14.33 -13.31
N GLN A 40 -6.37 14.38 -13.76
CA GLN A 40 -7.07 15.62 -14.10
C GLN A 40 -6.97 16.70 -13.01
N SER A 41 -7.02 16.35 -11.73
CA SER A 41 -6.88 17.32 -10.62
C SER A 41 -5.47 17.88 -10.48
N LEU A 42 -4.45 17.20 -11.02
CA LEU A 42 -3.07 17.70 -11.06
C LEU A 42 -2.85 18.71 -12.19
N PHE A 43 -3.72 18.72 -13.19
CA PHE A 43 -3.72 19.71 -14.28
C PHE A 43 -4.80 20.80 -14.09
N SER A 44 -5.55 20.76 -12.99
CA SER A 44 -6.54 21.79 -12.63
C SER A 44 -5.96 22.71 -11.55
N ASP A 45 -6.19 24.01 -11.65
CA ASP A 45 -5.78 25.02 -10.66
C ASP A 45 -6.46 24.79 -9.29
N ARG A 46 -5.90 23.89 -8.46
CA ARG A 46 -6.40 23.59 -7.11
C ARG A 46 -5.42 23.99 -6.03
N THR A 47 -5.95 24.39 -4.88
CA THR A 47 -5.14 24.80 -3.73
C THR A 47 -4.31 23.63 -3.17
N PRO A 48 -3.02 23.82 -2.84
CA PRO A 48 -2.12 22.75 -2.39
C PRO A 48 -2.60 21.95 -1.16
N GLN A 49 -3.38 22.59 -0.28
CA GLN A 49 -3.88 21.97 0.95
C GLN A 49 -4.89 20.84 0.66
N SER A 50 -5.67 20.95 -0.43
CA SER A 50 -6.62 19.91 -0.85
C SER A 50 -5.92 18.63 -1.36
N ILE A 51 -4.70 18.78 -1.89
CA ILE A 51 -3.91 17.69 -2.46
C ILE A 51 -3.41 16.74 -1.37
N LEU A 52 -2.85 17.28 -0.28
CA LEU A 52 -2.32 16.47 0.82
C LEU A 52 -3.44 15.65 1.50
N VAL A 53 -4.58 16.29 1.76
CA VAL A 53 -5.75 15.63 2.36
C VAL A 53 -6.29 14.52 1.45
N SER A 54 -6.38 14.76 0.13
CA SER A 54 -6.76 13.73 -0.85
C SER A 54 -5.80 12.55 -0.83
N LEU A 55 -4.50 12.82 -0.81
CA LEU A 55 -3.47 11.78 -0.80
C LEU A 55 -3.59 10.92 0.46
N ILE A 56 -3.66 11.54 1.64
CA ILE A 56 -3.82 10.83 2.92
C ILE A 56 -5.11 10.00 2.92
N GLY A 57 -6.23 10.57 2.47
CA GLY A 57 -7.51 9.87 2.38
C GLY A 57 -7.44 8.64 1.47
N LYS A 58 -6.74 8.73 0.34
CA LYS A 58 -6.54 7.59 -0.57
C LYS A 58 -5.63 6.51 0.00
N MET A 59 -4.62 6.90 0.77
CA MET A 59 -3.70 5.97 1.42
C MET A 59 -4.33 5.29 2.66
N ALA A 60 -5.42 5.83 3.21
CA ALA A 60 -6.10 5.25 4.36
C ALA A 60 -6.65 3.85 4.08
N ALA A 61 -7.21 3.59 2.89
CA ALA A 61 -7.71 2.27 2.51
C ALA A 61 -6.63 1.17 2.54
N PRO A 62 -5.53 1.28 1.76
CA PRO A 62 -4.47 0.26 1.80
C PRO A 62 -3.86 0.11 3.20
N LEU A 63 -3.70 1.21 3.95
CA LEU A 63 -3.17 1.16 5.31
C LEU A 63 -4.09 0.35 6.25
N ALA A 64 -5.39 0.65 6.25
CA ALA A 64 -6.37 -0.02 7.10
C ALA A 64 -6.52 -1.50 6.76
N VAL A 65 -6.49 -1.86 5.47
CA VAL A 65 -6.49 -3.26 5.03
C VAL A 65 -5.22 -3.97 5.48
N GLY A 66 -4.05 -3.34 5.32
CA GLY A 66 -2.80 -3.85 5.85
C GLY A 66 -2.87 -4.14 7.35
N LEU A 67 -3.38 -3.18 8.13
CA LEU A 67 -3.57 -3.33 9.58
C LEU A 67 -4.49 -4.51 9.92
N ALA A 68 -5.65 -4.60 9.27
CA ALA A 68 -6.61 -5.68 9.48
C ALA A 68 -6.01 -7.06 9.16
N LEU A 69 -5.24 -7.15 8.07
CA LEU A 69 -4.53 -8.37 7.68
C LEU A 69 -3.44 -8.74 8.69
N GLY A 70 -2.67 -7.77 9.20
CA GLY A 70 -1.67 -8.01 10.23
C GLY A 70 -2.29 -8.60 11.49
N LEU A 71 -3.39 -8.00 11.98
CA LEU A 71 -4.13 -8.51 13.14
C LEU A 71 -4.69 -9.91 12.89
N TRP A 72 -5.27 -10.15 11.71
CA TRP A 72 -5.80 -11.45 11.32
C TRP A 72 -4.71 -12.53 11.26
N CYS A 73 -3.56 -12.24 10.64
CA CYS A 73 -2.41 -13.13 10.56
C CYS A 73 -1.91 -13.54 11.95
N ILE A 74 -1.84 -12.59 12.89
CA ILE A 74 -1.46 -12.88 14.28
C ILE A 74 -2.50 -13.78 14.95
N ALA A 75 -3.79 -13.44 14.83
CA ALA A 75 -4.87 -14.22 15.45
C ALA A 75 -4.96 -15.65 14.88
N ALA A 76 -4.78 -15.82 13.58
CA ALA A 76 -4.72 -17.12 12.92
C ALA A 76 -3.49 -17.92 13.38
N TRP A 77 -2.33 -17.27 13.49
CA TRP A 77 -1.10 -17.92 13.94
C TRP A 77 -1.17 -18.33 15.40
N GLN A 78 -1.68 -17.48 16.29
CA GLN A 78 -1.83 -17.79 17.72
C GLN A 78 -2.73 -19.01 17.95
N ARG A 79 -3.81 -19.16 17.17
CA ARG A 79 -4.67 -20.35 17.22
C ARG A 79 -3.92 -21.62 16.81
N ALA A 80 -3.10 -21.56 15.76
CA ALA A 80 -2.29 -22.68 15.31
C ALA A 80 -1.08 -22.98 16.22
N ALA A 81 -0.56 -21.96 16.92
CA ALA A 81 0.61 -22.03 17.79
C ALA A 81 0.34 -22.66 19.16
N ARG A 82 -0.89 -22.54 19.69
CA ARG A 82 -1.27 -23.13 20.99
C ARG A 82 -1.04 -24.65 21.05
N THR A 83 -0.91 -25.32 19.92
CA THR A 83 -0.65 -26.77 19.83
C THR A 83 0.83 -27.14 19.69
N ARG A 84 1.75 -26.20 19.43
CA ARG A 84 3.17 -26.48 19.16
C ARG A 84 4.08 -25.39 19.75
N GLY A 85 4.75 -25.70 20.87
CA GLY A 85 5.52 -24.78 21.73
C GLY A 85 6.78 -24.09 21.17
N GLY A 86 6.86 -23.78 19.88
CA GLY A 86 8.01 -23.11 19.22
C GLY A 86 7.63 -21.97 18.27
N ALA A 87 6.50 -21.31 18.52
CA ALA A 87 5.74 -20.61 17.47
C ALA A 87 6.27 -19.24 17.01
N ARG A 88 7.09 -18.52 17.80
CA ARG A 88 7.44 -17.12 17.50
C ARG A 88 8.42 -16.96 16.33
N HIS A 89 9.50 -17.75 16.29
CA HIS A 89 10.50 -17.67 15.20
C HIS A 89 9.90 -18.03 13.82
N GLY A 90 8.93 -18.95 13.78
CA GLY A 90 8.23 -19.30 12.55
C GLY A 90 7.32 -18.18 12.03
N PHE A 91 6.77 -17.36 12.92
CA PHE A 91 5.89 -16.24 12.55
C PHE A 91 6.67 -15.11 11.87
N ALA A 92 7.75 -14.64 12.49
CA ALA A 92 8.59 -13.56 11.96
C ALA A 92 9.09 -13.89 10.53
N ARG A 93 9.52 -15.14 10.32
CA ARG A 93 9.92 -15.63 9.01
C ARG A 93 8.76 -15.59 8.01
N ARG A 94 7.55 -16.00 8.38
CA ARG A 94 6.38 -15.95 7.48
C ARG A 94 5.95 -14.52 7.17
N VAL A 95 5.98 -13.62 8.15
CA VAL A 95 5.71 -12.19 7.93
C VAL A 95 6.69 -11.65 6.88
N ARG A 96 7.99 -11.91 7.03
CA ARG A 96 9.01 -11.37 6.13
C ARG A 96 9.00 -11.96 4.72
N PHE A 97 8.83 -13.29 4.60
CA PHE A 97 9.01 -13.99 3.32
C PHE A 97 7.72 -14.33 2.57
N VAL A 98 6.57 -14.29 3.25
CA VAL A 98 5.27 -14.67 2.66
C VAL A 98 4.28 -13.53 2.78
N PHE A 99 3.92 -13.11 4.00
CA PHE A 99 2.84 -12.15 4.19
C PHE A 99 3.20 -10.73 3.74
N GLY A 100 4.43 -10.28 3.99
CA GLY A 100 4.92 -8.98 3.57
C GLY A 100 4.91 -8.81 2.05
N PRO A 101 5.60 -9.68 1.29
CA PRO A 101 5.55 -9.65 -0.17
C PRO A 101 4.12 -9.78 -0.72
N THR A 102 3.28 -10.61 -0.09
CA THR A 102 1.88 -10.78 -0.51
C THR A 102 1.03 -9.55 -0.27
N ALA A 103 1.18 -8.88 0.89
CA ALA A 103 0.46 -7.65 1.20
C ALA A 103 0.93 -6.49 0.31
N PHE A 104 2.24 -6.39 0.06
CA PHE A 104 2.79 -5.43 -0.89
C PHE A 104 2.22 -5.64 -2.30
N ALA A 105 2.30 -6.87 -2.82
CA ALA A 105 1.74 -7.21 -4.12
C ALA A 105 0.24 -6.95 -4.17
N GLY A 106 -0.50 -7.31 -3.12
CA GLY A 106 -1.94 -7.07 -3.04
C GLY A 106 -2.30 -5.59 -3.11
N GLY A 107 -1.58 -4.73 -2.37
CA GLY A 107 -1.75 -3.28 -2.45
C GLY A 107 -1.41 -2.72 -3.83
N PHE A 108 -0.28 -3.15 -4.41
CA PHE A 108 0.14 -2.76 -5.75
C PHE A 108 -0.92 -3.12 -6.81
N PHE A 109 -1.40 -4.36 -6.80
CA PHE A 109 -2.39 -4.82 -7.78
C PHE A 109 -3.77 -4.21 -7.53
N ALA A 110 -4.14 -3.88 -6.29
CA ALA A 110 -5.34 -3.09 -6.03
C ALA A 110 -5.27 -1.73 -6.72
N ALA A 111 -4.14 -1.02 -6.59
CA ALA A 111 -3.93 0.25 -7.27
C ALA A 111 -3.92 0.10 -8.78
N PHE A 112 -3.28 -0.95 -9.30
CA PHE A 112 -3.27 -1.26 -10.73
C PHE A 112 -4.69 -1.47 -11.27
N VAL A 113 -5.49 -2.32 -10.64
CA VAL A 113 -6.89 -2.56 -11.07
C VAL A 113 -7.73 -1.29 -11.00
N ALA A 114 -7.53 -0.45 -9.97
CA ALA A 114 -8.24 0.82 -9.84
C ALA A 114 -7.80 1.85 -10.92
N ALA A 115 -6.52 1.84 -11.29
CA ALA A 115 -5.91 2.75 -12.25
C ALA A 115 -6.09 2.33 -13.71
N TRP A 116 -6.23 1.03 -13.95
CA TRP A 116 -6.21 0.42 -15.28
C TRP A 116 -7.16 1.06 -16.30
N PRO A 117 -8.43 1.38 -15.96
CA PRO A 117 -9.31 2.06 -16.91
C PRO A 117 -8.75 3.40 -17.37
N ALA A 118 -8.17 4.20 -16.47
CA ALA A 118 -7.58 5.49 -16.81
C ALA A 118 -6.33 5.35 -17.68
N MET A 119 -5.56 4.27 -17.50
CA MET A 119 -4.39 4.00 -18.35
C MET A 119 -4.78 3.60 -19.77
N ILE A 120 -5.79 2.72 -19.93
CA ILE A 120 -6.28 2.30 -21.25
C ILE A 120 -6.94 3.46 -21.99
N TYR A 121 -7.82 4.19 -21.30
CA TYR A 121 -8.58 5.27 -21.90
C TYR A 121 -7.81 6.59 -22.00
N TRP A 122 -6.49 6.59 -21.74
CA TRP A 122 -5.66 7.78 -21.85
C TRP A 122 -5.82 8.46 -23.22
N ASP A 123 -5.71 7.72 -24.31
CA ASP A 123 -5.76 8.29 -25.66
C ASP A 123 -7.15 8.87 -26.00
N LEU A 124 -8.21 8.46 -25.29
CA LEU A 124 -9.58 8.96 -25.47
C LEU A 124 -9.90 10.13 -24.54
N MET A 125 -9.34 10.16 -23.33
CA MET A 125 -9.68 11.14 -22.29
C MET A 125 -8.67 12.28 -22.17
N ALA A 126 -7.44 12.10 -22.66
CA ALA A 126 -6.40 13.11 -22.53
C ALA A 126 -6.68 14.30 -23.43
N ASN A 127 -6.41 15.50 -22.90
CA ASN A 127 -6.34 16.70 -23.72
C ASN A 127 -5.25 16.49 -24.79
N PRO A 128 -5.51 16.72 -26.09
CA PRO A 128 -4.52 16.57 -27.15
C PRO A 128 -3.21 17.32 -26.87
N ALA A 129 -3.30 18.47 -26.19
CA ALA A 129 -2.12 19.25 -25.78
C ALA A 129 -1.18 18.47 -24.83
N LEU A 130 -1.72 17.54 -24.04
CA LEU A 130 -0.98 16.74 -23.05
C LEU A 130 -0.68 15.32 -23.54
N ALA A 131 -1.09 14.94 -24.76
CA ALA A 131 -0.93 13.58 -25.28
C ALA A 131 0.54 13.13 -25.31
N HIS A 132 1.47 14.06 -25.53
CA HIS A 132 2.91 13.79 -25.53
C HIS A 132 3.49 13.39 -24.15
N LEU A 133 2.78 13.70 -23.05
CA LEU A 133 3.20 13.37 -21.68
C LEU A 133 2.78 11.96 -21.23
N LYS A 134 2.28 11.12 -22.14
CA LYS A 134 1.80 9.75 -21.85
C LYS A 134 2.79 8.90 -21.04
N LEU A 135 4.08 8.96 -21.39
CA LEU A 135 5.11 8.20 -20.68
C LEU A 135 5.28 8.68 -19.24
N ALA A 136 5.30 10.00 -19.03
CA ALA A 136 5.40 10.60 -17.71
C ALA A 136 4.18 10.24 -16.84
N PHE A 137 2.99 10.29 -17.43
CA PHE A 137 1.75 9.84 -16.79
C PHE A 137 1.84 8.37 -16.33
N PHE A 138 2.28 7.46 -17.19
CA PHE A 138 2.46 6.06 -16.80
C PHE A 138 3.52 5.89 -15.71
N GLY A 139 4.62 6.64 -15.76
CA GLY A 139 5.62 6.67 -14.70
C GLY A 139 5.01 7.05 -13.34
N LEU A 140 4.19 8.10 -13.31
CA LEU A 140 3.49 8.55 -12.10
C LEU A 140 2.50 7.50 -11.59
N TYR A 141 1.82 6.78 -12.48
CA TYR A 141 0.96 5.65 -12.10
C TYR A 141 1.73 4.50 -11.48
N VAL A 142 2.93 4.18 -11.99
CA VAL A 142 3.80 3.18 -11.37
C VAL A 142 4.20 3.61 -9.97
N LEU A 143 4.61 4.87 -9.77
CA LEU A 143 4.93 5.41 -8.44
C LEU A 143 3.71 5.33 -7.50
N TYR A 144 2.52 5.64 -8.01
CA TYR A 144 1.26 5.51 -7.27
C TYR A 144 0.99 4.06 -6.83
N MET A 145 1.15 3.08 -7.73
CA MET A 145 0.98 1.66 -7.42
C MET A 145 1.99 1.16 -6.39
N LEU A 146 3.26 1.57 -6.52
CA LEU A 146 4.30 1.29 -5.53
C LEU A 146 3.95 1.90 -4.16
N GLY A 147 3.41 3.12 -4.15
CA GLY A 147 2.92 3.78 -2.94
C GLY A 147 1.87 2.95 -2.23
N PHE A 148 0.86 2.47 -2.96
CA PHE A 148 -0.16 1.57 -2.40
C PHE A 148 0.42 0.27 -1.85
N GLY A 149 1.36 -0.35 -2.56
CA GLY A 149 2.07 -1.54 -2.08
C GLY A 149 2.79 -1.30 -0.75
N TYR A 150 3.57 -0.22 -0.66
CA TYR A 150 4.31 0.12 0.56
C TYR A 150 3.40 0.51 1.72
N VAL A 151 2.34 1.27 1.48
CA VAL A 151 1.38 1.66 2.53
C VAL A 151 0.62 0.45 3.08
N THR A 152 0.24 -0.49 2.21
CA THR A 152 -0.40 -1.74 2.64
C THR A 152 0.55 -2.58 3.50
N LEU A 153 1.81 -2.69 3.07
CA LEU A 153 2.85 -3.37 3.84
C LEU A 153 3.10 -2.68 5.19
N LEU A 154 3.16 -1.34 5.20
CA LEU A 154 3.32 -0.54 6.41
C LEU A 154 2.19 -0.83 7.41
N GLY A 155 0.94 -0.89 6.96
CA GLY A 155 -0.20 -1.24 7.79
C GLY A 155 -0.05 -2.63 8.42
N LEU A 156 0.37 -3.63 7.62
CA LEU A 156 0.61 -4.98 8.14
C LEU A 156 1.69 -5.02 9.21
N LEU A 157 2.84 -4.38 8.95
CA LEU A 157 3.97 -4.34 9.87
C LEU A 157 3.61 -3.56 11.15
N LEU A 158 2.87 -2.47 11.02
CA LEU A 158 2.39 -1.66 12.15
C LEU A 158 1.46 -2.47 13.06
N ALA A 159 0.54 -3.27 12.50
CA ALA A 159 -0.32 -4.15 13.29
C ALA A 159 0.48 -5.20 14.07
N VAL A 160 1.50 -5.79 13.43
CA VAL A 160 2.40 -6.75 14.10
C VAL A 160 3.16 -6.08 15.23
N TYR A 161 3.78 -4.93 14.96
CA TYR A 161 4.53 -4.17 15.95
C TYR A 161 3.68 -3.74 17.15
N LEU A 162 2.52 -3.11 16.92
CA LEU A 162 1.62 -2.66 17.99
C LEU A 162 1.18 -3.83 18.87
N ARG A 163 0.89 -4.98 18.27
CA ARG A 163 0.45 -6.18 19.00
C ARG A 163 1.57 -6.77 19.86
N GLU A 164 2.80 -6.79 19.36
CA GLU A 164 3.96 -7.27 20.11
C GLU A 164 4.32 -6.34 21.26
N HIS A 165 4.30 -5.02 21.01
CA HIS A 165 4.58 -4.01 22.02
C HIS A 165 3.55 -4.04 23.16
N TRP A 166 2.26 -4.19 22.82
CA TRP A 166 1.19 -4.33 23.83
C TRP A 166 1.32 -5.60 24.67
N GLN A 167 1.86 -6.69 24.11
CA GLN A 167 2.01 -7.97 24.81
C GLN A 167 3.21 -8.02 25.78
N GLN A 168 3.96 -6.93 25.95
CA GLN A 168 5.10 -6.82 26.88
C GLN A 168 6.05 -8.03 26.79
N GLY A 169 6.42 -8.42 25.57
CA GLY A 169 7.42 -9.46 25.37
C GLY A 169 8.79 -9.03 25.93
N PRO A 170 9.67 -9.97 26.30
CA PRO A 170 11.03 -9.63 26.70
C PRO A 170 11.73 -8.81 25.61
N PRO A 171 12.48 -7.75 26.00
CA PRO A 171 13.15 -6.85 25.05
C PRO A 171 14.07 -7.62 24.11
N GLY A 172 14.00 -7.32 22.80
CA GLY A 172 14.77 -7.99 21.75
C GLY A 172 14.08 -9.19 21.08
N SER A 173 12.83 -9.50 21.43
CA SER A 173 12.04 -10.59 20.81
C SER A 173 11.03 -10.15 19.75
N GLU A 174 11.09 -8.89 19.32
CA GLU A 174 10.18 -8.30 18.32
C GLU A 174 10.38 -8.95 16.94
N SER A 175 9.30 -9.38 16.29
CA SER A 175 9.35 -9.91 14.93
C SER A 175 9.49 -8.82 13.88
N VAL A 176 9.13 -7.58 14.22
CA VAL A 176 9.28 -6.40 13.37
C VAL A 176 10.01 -5.33 14.15
N SER A 177 11.21 -4.99 13.69
CA SER A 177 12.00 -3.91 14.32
C SER A 177 11.49 -2.53 13.92
N MET A 178 11.64 -1.55 14.81
CA MET A 178 11.38 -0.13 14.50
C MET A 178 12.16 0.36 13.27
N ARG A 179 13.34 -0.22 13.02
CA ARG A 179 14.18 0.07 11.84
C ARG A 179 13.54 -0.40 10.53
N GLU A 180 12.79 -1.51 10.55
CA GLU A 180 12.10 -2.03 9.37
C GLU A 180 10.86 -1.19 9.06
N LEU A 181 10.09 -0.81 10.09
CA LEU A 181 9.01 0.16 9.99
C LEU A 181 9.48 1.50 9.42
N SER A 182 10.56 2.06 9.98
CA SER A 182 11.11 3.33 9.50
C SER A 182 11.66 3.24 8.08
N ARG A 183 12.25 2.10 7.69
CA ARG A 183 12.71 1.86 6.31
C ARG A 183 11.55 1.83 5.32
N VAL A 184 10.47 1.12 5.62
CA VAL A 184 9.29 1.06 4.73
C VAL A 184 8.61 2.43 4.65
N GLY A 185 8.48 3.13 5.78
CA GLY A 185 7.99 4.52 5.80
C GLY A 185 8.87 5.47 4.99
N ALA A 186 10.19 5.37 5.11
CA ALA A 186 11.13 6.18 4.35
C ALA A 186 11.07 5.88 2.84
N LEU A 187 10.95 4.62 2.43
CA LEU A 187 10.77 4.25 1.03
C LEU A 187 9.48 4.86 0.45
N TRP A 188 8.39 4.88 1.24
CA TRP A 188 7.15 5.54 0.84
C TRP A 188 7.32 7.06 0.71
N LEU A 189 8.01 7.71 1.66
CA LEU A 189 8.29 9.15 1.58
C LEU A 189 9.16 9.51 0.38
N LEU A 190 10.20 8.73 0.11
CA LEU A 190 11.05 8.89 -1.07
C LEU A 190 10.25 8.74 -2.37
N ASN A 191 9.41 7.72 -2.45
CA ASN A 191 8.54 7.50 -3.62
C ASN A 191 7.57 8.67 -3.83
N SER A 192 7.02 9.21 -2.74
CA SER A 192 6.12 10.37 -2.78
C SER A 192 6.86 11.66 -3.19
N GLY A 193 8.09 11.86 -2.70
CA GLY A 193 8.94 12.99 -3.06
C GLY A 193 9.37 12.96 -4.54
N LEU A 194 9.71 11.78 -5.06
CA LEU A 194 10.00 11.60 -6.49
C LEU A 194 8.80 11.93 -7.37
N ALA A 195 7.60 11.48 -6.98
CA ALA A 195 6.37 11.81 -7.70
C ALA A 195 6.11 13.32 -7.71
N ALA A 196 6.30 14.00 -6.57
CA ALA A 196 6.13 15.45 -6.46
C ALA A 196 7.15 16.24 -7.30
N ALA A 197 8.42 15.82 -7.29
CA ALA A 197 9.48 16.45 -8.09
C ALA A 197 9.24 16.26 -9.60
N ALA A 198 8.86 15.06 -10.02
CA ALA A 198 8.51 14.77 -11.41
C ALA A 198 7.33 15.63 -11.87
N MET A 199 6.30 15.80 -11.04
CA MET A 199 5.17 16.68 -11.33
C MET A 199 5.61 18.12 -11.56
N LYS A 200 6.49 18.66 -10.70
CA LYS A 200 6.97 20.04 -10.83
C LYS A 200 7.68 20.29 -12.18
N VAL A 201 8.53 19.34 -12.60
CA VAL A 201 9.24 19.41 -13.89
C VAL A 201 8.29 19.32 -15.09
N LEU A 202 7.15 18.65 -14.95
CA LEU A 202 6.17 18.50 -16.04
C LEU A 202 5.23 19.71 -16.18
N THR A 203 5.18 20.59 -15.17
CA THR A 203 4.30 21.77 -15.12
C THR A 203 5.03 23.08 -15.40
N GLU A 204 6.36 23.08 -15.46
CA GLU A 204 7.22 24.22 -15.84
C GLU A 204 7.59 24.13 -17.32
#